data_AF-A0A1J4VXH6-F1
#
_entry.id   AF-A0A1J4VXH6-F1
#
_cell.length_a   1.000
_cell.length_b   1.000
_cell.length_c   1.000
_cell.angle_alpha   90.00
_cell.angle_beta   90.00
_cell.angle_gamma   90.00
#
_symmetry.space_group_name_H-M   'P 1'
#
loop_
_entity.id
_entity.type
_entity.pdbx_description
1 polymer ?
#
loop_
_entity_poly.entity_id
_entity_poly.type
_entity_poly.pdbx_seq_one_letter_code
_entity_poly.pdbx_strand_id
1 'polypeptide(L)'
;MKPKNAWYTSGMEHATVTANIPVIFMKEGDIFVCTSPALDLVSHGDSFEDAYKSFKTTLHLFVAEVTRMGTWDKVLSDCGWKKAHKKFSPPEIIGEDIQSIEIPVSV
;
A
#
# COMPACT_ATOMS: atom_id res chain seq x y z
N MET A 1 2.03 6.28 -26.97
CA MET A 1 0.99 5.26 -26.80
C MET A 1 0.26 5.56 -25.49
N LYS A 2 -1.03 5.94 -25.53
CA LYS A 2 -1.80 6.22 -24.31
C LYS A 2 -2.21 4.89 -23.65
N PRO A 3 -2.13 4.76 -22.32
CA PRO A 3 -2.54 3.53 -21.65
C PRO A 3 -4.06 3.28 -21.83
N LYS A 4 -4.46 2.02 -22.03
CA LYS A 4 -5.82 1.58 -22.41
C LYS A 4 -6.90 1.75 -21.33
N ASN A 5 -6.56 2.35 -20.19
CA ASN A 5 -7.39 2.52 -18.99
C ASN A 5 -7.76 4.01 -18.74
N ALA A 6 -7.98 4.77 -19.81
CA ALA A 6 -8.16 6.22 -19.82
C ALA A 6 -9.50 6.77 -19.26
N TRP A 7 -10.35 5.96 -18.63
CA TRP A 7 -11.62 6.44 -18.06
C TRP A 7 -11.41 7.29 -16.79
N TYR A 8 -10.27 7.19 -16.12
CA TYR A 8 -9.96 7.95 -14.90
C TYR A 8 -9.29 9.32 -15.16
N THR A 9 -8.70 9.53 -16.34
CA THR A 9 -7.89 10.75 -16.64
C THR A 9 -8.71 11.92 -17.22
N SER A 10 -10.03 11.82 -17.30
CA SER A 10 -10.87 12.86 -17.90
C SER A 10 -11.52 13.74 -16.82
N GLY A 11 -10.85 14.83 -16.44
CA GLY A 11 -11.52 16.01 -15.89
C GLY A 11 -11.54 16.21 -14.37
N MET A 12 -10.82 15.42 -13.57
CA MET A 12 -10.62 15.74 -12.15
C MET A 12 -9.35 16.59 -11.99
N GLU A 13 -9.48 17.79 -11.41
CA GLU A 13 -8.34 18.48 -10.81
C GLU A 13 -7.80 17.58 -9.68
N HIS A 14 -6.61 17.02 -9.87
CA HIS A 14 -5.98 16.18 -8.86
C HIS A 14 -5.27 17.08 -7.84
N ALA A 15 -5.82 17.17 -6.63
CA ALA A 15 -5.06 17.64 -5.49
C ALA A 15 -4.03 16.56 -5.10
N THR A 16 -2.74 16.87 -5.24
CA THR A 16 -1.67 15.97 -4.79
C THR A 16 -1.45 16.14 -3.30
N VAL A 17 -1.58 15.06 -2.54
CA VAL A 17 -1.19 15.01 -1.12
C VAL A 17 0.08 14.17 -1.01
N THR A 18 1.13 14.77 -0.44
CA THR A 18 2.34 14.03 -0.08
C THR A 18 2.20 13.50 1.33
N ALA A 19 2.36 12.19 1.49
CA ALA A 19 2.44 11.51 2.79
C ALA A 19 3.64 10.56 2.77
N ASN A 20 4.33 10.46 3.90
CA ASN A 20 5.34 9.44 4.11
C ASN A 20 4.65 8.23 4.75
N ILE A 21 4.71 7.08 4.10
CA ILE A 21 4.14 5.83 4.62
C ILE A 21 5.25 4.80 4.81
N PRO A 22 5.15 3.91 5.81
CA PRO A 22 6.06 2.77 5.91
C PRO A 22 5.86 1.83 4.71
N VAL A 23 6.97 1.46 4.07
CA VAL A 23 7.00 0.45 3.01
C VAL A 23 8.08 -0.57 3.38
N ILE A 24 7.71 -1.83 3.42
CA ILE A 24 8.55 -2.96 3.81
C ILE A 24 8.84 -3.77 2.55
N PHE A 25 10.09 -4.17 2.40
CA PHE A 25 10.56 -5.00 1.30
C PHE A 25 11.07 -6.31 1.85
N MET A 26 10.62 -7.43 1.26
CA MET A 26 10.99 -8.78 1.68
C MET A 26 11.39 -9.59 0.45
N LYS A 27 12.18 -10.64 0.66
CA LYS A 27 12.53 -11.61 -0.38
C LYS A 27 11.97 -12.98 0.01
N GLU A 28 11.10 -13.52 -0.83
CA GLU A 28 10.46 -14.82 -0.66
C GLU A 28 10.94 -15.76 -1.77
N GLY A 29 11.98 -16.56 -1.48
CA GLY A 29 12.65 -17.35 -2.51
C GLY A 29 13.26 -16.46 -3.58
N ASP A 30 12.79 -16.59 -4.82
CA ASP A 30 13.23 -15.77 -5.96
C ASP A 30 12.35 -14.52 -6.20
N ILE A 31 11.28 -14.34 -5.42
CA ILE A 31 10.34 -13.24 -5.56
C ILE A 31 10.66 -12.13 -4.57
N PHE A 32 10.60 -10.89 -5.03
CA PHE A 32 10.68 -9.69 -4.19
C PHE A 32 9.27 -9.21 -3.89
N VAL A 33 8.97 -9.01 -2.60
CA VAL A 33 7.68 -8.53 -2.10
C VAL A 33 7.85 -7.10 -1.60
N CYS A 34 6.89 -6.24 -1.95
CA CYS A 34 6.80 -4.87 -1.47
C CYS A 34 5.42 -4.67 -0.85
N THR A 35 5.38 -4.32 0.44
CA THR A 35 4.14 -4.19 1.22
C THR A 35 4.12 -2.91 2.04
N SER A 36 2.93 -2.36 2.28
CA SER A 36 2.73 -1.24 3.20
C SER A 36 1.59 -1.58 4.15
N PRO A 37 1.87 -1.88 5.43
CA PRO A 37 0.82 -2.13 6.41
C PRO A 37 -0.04 -0.89 6.68
N ALA A 38 0.47 0.31 6.38
CA ALA A 38 -0.30 1.53 6.46
C ALA A 38 -1.47 1.59 5.47
N LEU A 39 -1.47 0.80 4.40
CA LEU A 39 -2.56 0.80 3.41
C LEU A 39 -3.13 -0.60 3.14
N ASP A 40 -2.69 -1.60 3.90
CA ASP A 40 -2.98 -3.01 3.63
C ASP A 40 -2.72 -3.40 2.17
N LEU A 41 -1.59 -2.94 1.63
CA LEU A 41 -1.20 -3.17 0.24
C LEU A 41 0.00 -4.07 0.15
N VAL A 42 -0.08 -5.06 -0.74
CA VAL A 42 1.04 -5.94 -1.11
C VAL A 42 1.18 -6.01 -2.62
N SER A 43 2.42 -6.18 -3.06
CA SER A 43 2.79 -6.41 -4.46
C SER A 43 4.08 -7.21 -4.51
N HIS A 44 4.41 -7.73 -5.69
CA HIS A 44 5.63 -8.50 -5.90
C HIS A 44 6.22 -8.28 -7.29
N GLY A 45 7.44 -8.77 -7.49
CA GLY A 45 8.13 -8.81 -8.78
C GLY A 45 9.39 -9.67 -8.74
N ASP A 46 9.99 -9.87 -9.92
CA ASP A 46 11.18 -10.71 -10.10
C ASP A 46 12.49 -10.00 -9.66
N SER A 47 12.39 -8.70 -9.36
CA SER A 47 13.46 -7.86 -8.84
C SER A 47 12.90 -6.86 -7.83
N PHE A 48 13.79 -6.23 -7.04
CA PHE A 48 13.41 -5.15 -6.14
C PHE A 48 12.71 -4.01 -6.89
N GLU A 49 13.26 -3.60 -8.03
CA GLU A 49 12.73 -2.53 -8.88
C GLU A 49 11.35 -2.89 -9.44
N ASP A 50 11.17 -4.14 -9.89
CA ASP A 50 9.89 -4.61 -10.42
C ASP A 50 8.81 -4.67 -9.33
N ALA A 51 9.15 -5.18 -8.16
CA ALA A 51 8.24 -5.18 -7.01
C ALA A 51 7.83 -3.76 -6.61
N TYR A 52 8.77 -2.81 -6.57
CA TYR A 52 8.45 -1.43 -6.25
C TYR A 52 7.63 -0.72 -7.35
N LYS A 53 7.88 -1.03 -8.62
CA LYS A 53 7.07 -0.53 -9.75
C LYS A 53 5.64 -1.09 -9.70
N SER A 54 5.51 -2.37 -9.37
CA SER A 54 4.22 -3.04 -9.14
C SER A 54 3.47 -2.36 -7.99
N PHE A 55 4.14 -2.14 -6.85
CA PHE A 55 3.59 -1.43 -5.69
C PHE A 55 3.00 -0.06 -6.05
N LYS A 56 3.76 0.78 -6.78
CA LYS A 56 3.27 2.11 -7.19
C LYS A 56 2.02 2.04 -8.08
N THR A 57 1.93 1.01 -8.92
CA THR A 57 0.77 0.78 -9.79
C THR A 57 -0.43 0.37 -8.94
N THR A 58 -0.25 -0.59 -8.04
CA THR A 58 -1.29 -1.05 -7.10
C THR A 58 -1.78 0.09 -6.22
N LEU A 59 -0.87 0.90 -5.66
CA LEU A 59 -1.21 2.08 -4.86
C LEU A 59 -2.07 3.07 -5.65
N HIS A 60 -1.71 3.34 -6.90
CA HIS A 60 -2.49 4.24 -7.76
C HIS A 60 -3.92 3.72 -7.97
N LEU A 61 -4.08 2.43 -8.27
CA LEU A 61 -5.39 1.80 -8.47
C LEU A 61 -6.21 1.80 -7.17
N PHE A 62 -5.59 1.50 -6.05
CA PHE A 62 -6.22 1.53 -4.74
C PHE A 62 -6.77 2.93 -4.41
N VAL A 63 -5.94 3.97 -4.54
CA VAL A 63 -6.37 5.34 -4.26
C VAL A 63 -7.52 5.76 -5.18
N ALA A 64 -7.43 5.43 -6.47
CA ALA A 64 -8.48 5.73 -7.43
C ALA A 64 -9.82 5.07 -7.04
N GLU A 65 -9.78 3.80 -6.65
CA GLU A 65 -10.98 3.04 -6.30
C GLU A 65 -11.60 3.50 -4.99
N VAL A 66 -10.81 3.66 -3.93
CA VAL A 66 -11.29 4.12 -2.62
C VAL A 66 -11.84 5.55 -2.70
N THR A 67 -11.24 6.40 -3.53
CA THR A 67 -11.75 7.75 -3.81
C THR A 67 -13.09 7.68 -4.56
N ARG A 68 -13.17 6.86 -5.61
CA ARG A 68 -14.40 6.65 -6.40
C ARG A 68 -15.56 6.12 -5.54
N MET A 69 -15.25 5.25 -4.58
CA MET A 69 -16.23 4.69 -3.64
C MET A 69 -16.57 5.63 -2.47
N GLY A 70 -15.81 6.71 -2.26
CA GLY A 70 -15.99 7.62 -1.12
C GLY A 70 -15.68 6.99 0.23
N THR A 71 -14.84 5.94 0.27
CA THR A 71 -14.55 5.14 1.47
C THR A 71 -13.23 5.47 2.14
N TRP A 72 -12.55 6.54 1.70
CA TRP A 72 -11.19 6.92 2.14
C TRP A 72 -11.03 7.00 3.66
N ASP A 73 -11.89 7.76 4.34
CA ASP A 73 -11.85 7.93 5.78
C ASP A 73 -11.97 6.60 6.53
N LYS A 74 -12.87 5.72 6.07
CA LYS A 74 -13.09 4.41 6.69
C LYS A 74 -11.87 3.50 6.51
N VAL A 75 -11.38 3.38 5.27
CA VAL A 75 -10.26 2.49 4.95
C VAL A 75 -8.99 2.90 5.70
N LEU A 76 -8.68 4.21 5.76
CA LEU A 76 -7.53 4.68 6.52
C LEU A 76 -7.69 4.41 8.02
N SER A 77 -8.89 4.61 8.58
CA SER A 77 -9.17 4.28 9.98
C SER A 77 -8.96 2.79 10.27
N ASP A 78 -9.43 1.90 9.38
CA ASP A 78 -9.25 0.45 9.52
C ASP A 78 -7.77 0.04 9.41
N CYS A 79 -6.97 0.78 8.62
CA CYS A 79 -5.52 0.62 8.53
C CYS A 79 -4.75 1.29 9.69
N GLY A 80 -5.43 1.79 10.73
CA GLY A 80 -4.80 2.37 11.92
C GLY A 80 -4.32 3.82 11.76
N TRP A 81 -4.74 4.53 10.72
CA TRP A 81 -4.42 5.97 10.61
C TRP A 81 -5.18 6.77 11.65
N LYS A 82 -4.51 7.81 12.17
CA LYS A 82 -5.11 8.77 13.10
C LYS A 82 -5.50 10.03 12.33
N LYS A 83 -6.72 10.52 12.56
CA LYS A 83 -7.22 11.79 12.00
C LYS A 83 -7.26 12.86 13.10
N ALA A 84 -6.43 13.90 12.99
CA ALA A 84 -6.42 15.03 13.93
C ALA A 84 -6.45 16.36 13.16
N HIS A 85 -7.39 17.26 13.48
CA HIS A 85 -7.53 18.58 12.85
C HIS A 85 -7.40 18.56 11.31
N LYS A 86 -8.05 17.59 10.65
CA LYS A 86 -8.02 17.34 9.19
C LYS A 86 -6.69 16.83 8.62
N LYS A 87 -5.72 16.46 9.46
CA LYS A 87 -4.51 15.76 9.06
C LYS A 87 -4.64 14.27 9.37
N PHE A 88 -4.20 13.46 8.42
CA PHE A 88 -4.07 12.02 8.57
C PHE A 88 -2.61 11.68 8.86
N SER A 89 -2.39 10.86 9.88
CA SER A 89 -1.07 10.35 10.25
C SER A 89 -1.10 8.83 10.15
N PRO A 90 -0.16 8.21 9.40
CA PRO A 90 -0.11 6.77 9.23
C PRO A 90 0.32 6.07 10.53
N PRO A 91 0.09 4.75 10.64
CA PRO A 91 0.75 3.95 11.66
C PRO A 91 2.27 3.95 11.46
N GLU A 92 2.99 3.73 12.56
CA GLU A 92 4.45 3.66 12.59
C GLU A 92 4.90 2.21 12.79
N ILE A 93 5.99 1.82 12.12
CA ILE A 93 6.67 0.56 12.41
C ILE A 93 7.51 0.77 13.68
N ILE A 94 7.17 0.05 14.75
CA ILE A 94 7.84 0.18 16.05
C ILE A 94 9.01 -0.81 16.24
N GLY A 95 9.19 -1.76 15.32
CA GLY A 95 10.27 -2.74 15.36
C GLY A 95 10.12 -3.83 14.30
N GLU A 96 11.22 -4.53 14.04
CA GLU A 96 11.33 -5.74 13.24
C GLU A 96 12.23 -6.70 14.01
N ASP A 97 11.85 -7.98 14.08
CA ASP A 97 12.60 -8.99 14.83
C ASP A 97 12.43 -10.40 14.22
N ILE A 98 13.45 -11.24 14.39
CA ILE A 98 13.41 -12.65 13.96
C ILE A 98 13.06 -13.49 15.19
N GLN A 99 11.85 -14.05 15.18
CA GLN A 99 11.31 -14.82 16.29
C GLN A 99 11.28 -16.31 15.96
N SER A 100 11.78 -17.15 16.87
CA SER A 100 11.59 -18.60 16.80
C SER A 100 10.23 -18.94 17.40
N ILE A 101 9.26 -19.33 16.56
CA ILE A 101 7.92 -19.70 16.98
C ILE A 101 7.69 -21.20 16.76
N GLU A 102 7.05 -21.87 17.72
CA GLU A 102 6.61 -23.26 17.56
C GLU A 102 5.29 -23.28 16.78
N ILE A 103 5.30 -23.90 15.60
CA ILE A 103 4.11 -24.00 14.74
C ILE A 103 3.52 -25.41 14.93
N PRO A 104 2.34 -25.57 15.56
CA PRO A 104 1.70 -26.87 15.67
C PRO A 104 1.25 -27.31 14.27
N VAL A 105 1.81 -28.41 13.78
CA VAL A 105 1.40 -29.03 12.52
C VAL A 105 0.57 -30.27 12.82
N SER A 106 -0.62 -30.35 12.23
CA SER A 106 -1.36 -31.60 12.16
C SER A 106 -0.70 -32.47 11.08
N VAL A 107 -0.13 -33.60 11.49
CA VAL A 107 0.34 -34.67 10.60
C VAL A 107 -0.77 -35.65 10.27
#